data_AF-A0A962DSN0-F1
#
_entry.id   AF-A0A962DSN0-F1
#
_cell.length_a   1.000
_cell.length_b   1.000
_cell.length_c   1.000
_cell.angle_alpha   90.00
_cell.angle_beta   90.00
_cell.angle_gamma   90.00
#
_symmetry.space_group_name_H-M   'P 1'
#
loop_
_entity.id
_entity.type
_entity.pdbx_description
1 polymer ?
#
loop_
_entity_poly.entity_id
_entity_poly.type
_entity_poly.pdbx_seq_one_letter_code
_entity_poly.pdbx_strand_id
1 'polypeptide(L)'
;GAVIGHQVNHGSGKWVGALAGALAGGAVGHYMDNQQREFEAALERERQAHALEIERLQDETLRLIVKNDVSFDVDKDDVQYSFRPSLYRVGNVVKRYDQTVIHVIGYSDSTGAAAYNEDLSYRRAVNVKRELVLAGVPESRIRIEGRGETEPRASNGTPAGRQQNRRVELFVKPVIQGNEQFAYEPPRYY
;
A
#
# COMPACT_ATOMS: atom_id res chain seq x y z
N GLY A 1 -22.69 -26.46 23.16
CA GLY A 1 -22.48 -25.44 24.19
C GLY A 1 -21.38 -25.91 25.12
N ALA A 2 -20.29 -25.16 25.20
CA ALA A 2 -19.31 -25.25 26.28
C ALA A 2 -18.70 -23.85 26.42
N VAL A 3 -18.84 -23.32 27.64
CA VAL A 3 -18.35 -22.02 28.09
C VAL A 3 -16.85 -22.15 28.37
N ILE A 4 -16.05 -21.19 27.92
CA ILE A 4 -14.76 -20.89 28.54
C ILE A 4 -14.70 -19.38 28.74
N GLY A 5 -14.85 -18.95 29.99
CA GLY A 5 -14.50 -17.62 30.44
C GLY A 5 -13.08 -17.63 31.00
N HIS A 6 -12.35 -16.52 30.83
CA HIS A 6 -11.20 -16.22 31.68
C HIS A 6 -11.14 -14.72 32.00
N GLN A 7 -11.36 -14.46 33.29
CA GLN A 7 -10.77 -13.45 34.18
C GLN A 7 -10.12 -12.19 33.57
N VAL A 8 -10.72 -11.07 33.94
CA VAL A 8 -10.15 -9.72 33.97
C VAL A 8 -9.05 -9.64 35.04
N ASN A 9 -7.86 -9.18 34.64
CA ASN A 9 -6.86 -8.69 35.58
C ASN A 9 -6.37 -7.30 35.14
N HIS A 10 -6.31 -6.40 36.11
CA HIS A 10 -6.04 -4.97 35.94
C HIS A 10 -4.56 -4.72 35.62
N GLY A 11 -4.28 -3.82 34.67
CA GLY A 11 -2.94 -3.28 34.44
C GLY A 11 -2.59 -3.08 32.97
N SER A 12 -2.65 -1.82 32.51
CA SER A 12 -2.04 -1.29 31.28
C SER A 12 -2.43 -1.92 29.93
N GLY A 13 -3.40 -1.29 29.26
CA GLY A 13 -3.25 -0.91 27.84
C GLY A 13 -3.28 -1.97 26.74
N LYS A 14 -3.81 -3.18 26.96
CA LYS A 14 -4.04 -4.13 25.86
C LYS A 14 -5.52 -4.14 25.46
N TRP A 15 -5.79 -3.65 24.26
CA TRP A 15 -7.07 -3.82 23.56
C TRP A 15 -7.30 -5.32 23.34
N VAL A 16 -7.92 -6.00 24.31
CA VAL A 16 -8.47 -7.34 24.11
C VAL A 16 -9.87 -7.17 23.52
N GLY A 17 -9.91 -6.68 22.28
CA GLY A 17 -11.06 -6.82 21.41
C GLY A 17 -10.76 -7.98 20.49
N ALA A 18 -11.60 -9.02 20.47
CA ALA A 18 -11.57 -10.00 19.41
C ALA A 18 -11.77 -9.25 18.08
N LEU A 19 -10.67 -8.93 17.39
CA LEU A 19 -10.71 -8.24 16.11
C LEU A 19 -11.15 -9.26 15.08
N ALA A 20 -12.47 -9.43 14.93
CA ALA A 20 -13.05 -10.26 13.90
C ALA A 20 -12.46 -9.80 12.55
N GLY A 21 -11.65 -10.65 11.92
CA GLY A 21 -10.90 -10.30 10.71
C GLY A 21 -9.38 -10.17 10.87
N ALA A 22 -8.77 -10.48 12.01
CA ALA A 22 -7.32 -10.64 12.09
C ALA A 22 -6.86 -12.07 11.67
N LEU A 23 -5.73 -12.17 10.97
CA LEU A 23 -5.11 -13.43 10.55
C LEU A 23 -4.33 -14.05 11.72
N ALA A 24 -4.55 -15.33 11.97
CA ALA A 24 -3.68 -16.10 12.86
C ALA A 24 -2.28 -16.21 12.24
N GLY A 25 -1.20 -16.12 13.04
CA GLY A 25 0.18 -16.07 12.54
C GLY A 25 0.55 -17.17 11.52
N GLY A 26 0.11 -18.41 11.74
CA GLY A 26 0.34 -19.52 10.80
C GLY A 26 -0.43 -19.43 9.48
N ALA A 27 -1.46 -18.58 9.39
CA ALA A 27 -2.27 -18.37 8.20
C ALA A 27 -1.84 -17.14 7.38
N VAL A 28 -1.02 -16.24 7.94
CA VAL A 28 -0.60 -14.98 7.30
C VAL A 28 0.11 -15.24 5.97
N GLY A 29 1.12 -16.12 5.96
CA GLY A 29 1.88 -16.42 4.75
C GLY A 29 0.99 -16.92 3.61
N HIS A 30 0.19 -17.96 3.86
CA HIS A 30 -0.72 -18.51 2.85
C HIS A 30 -1.76 -17.49 2.36
N TYR A 31 -2.29 -16.66 3.26
CA TYR A 31 -3.22 -15.60 2.90
C TYR A 31 -2.59 -14.58 1.95
N MET A 32 -1.42 -14.06 2.34
CA MET A 32 -0.70 -13.07 1.55
C MET A 32 -0.16 -13.65 0.24
N ASP A 33 0.17 -14.95 0.19
CA ASP A 33 0.55 -15.64 -1.05
C ASP A 33 -0.59 -15.73 -2.06
N ASN A 34 -1.81 -16.05 -1.57
CA ASN A 34 -3.01 -16.02 -2.42
C ASN A 34 -3.28 -14.60 -2.91
N GLN A 35 -3.18 -13.61 -2.03
CA GLN A 35 -3.37 -12.22 -2.38
C GLN A 35 -2.34 -11.75 -3.43
N GLN A 36 -1.08 -12.13 -3.29
CA GLN A 36 -0.03 -11.81 -4.26
C GLN A 36 -0.34 -12.43 -5.63
N ARG A 37 -0.65 -13.72 -5.68
CA ARG A 37 -1.01 -14.41 -6.94
C ARG A 37 -2.18 -13.73 -7.63
N GLU A 38 -3.15 -13.26 -6.86
CA GLU A 38 -4.32 -12.59 -7.41
C GLU A 38 -4.00 -11.19 -7.92
N PHE A 39 -3.14 -10.42 -7.24
CA PHE A 39 -2.63 -9.18 -7.80
C PHE A 39 -1.83 -9.42 -9.08
N GLU A 40 -0.95 -10.42 -9.10
CA GLU A 40 -0.17 -10.79 -10.28
C GLU A 40 -1.09 -11.11 -11.46
N ALA A 41 -2.10 -11.97 -11.26
CA ALA A 41 -3.07 -12.30 -12.29
C ALA A 41 -3.92 -11.09 -12.74
N ALA A 42 -4.37 -10.25 -11.79
CA ALA A 42 -5.21 -9.10 -12.09
C ALA A 42 -4.45 -7.97 -12.79
N LEU A 43 -3.13 -7.87 -12.59
CA LEU A 43 -2.28 -6.79 -13.08
C LEU A 43 -1.24 -7.28 -14.09
N GLU A 44 -1.47 -8.46 -14.70
CA GLU A 44 -0.52 -9.07 -15.62
C GLU A 44 -0.18 -8.15 -16.80
N ARG A 45 -1.16 -7.40 -17.33
CA ARG A 45 -0.94 -6.45 -18.42
C ARG A 45 -0.01 -5.31 -18.01
N GLU A 46 -0.22 -4.74 -16.83
CA GLU A 46 0.63 -3.69 -16.27
C GLU A 46 2.06 -4.21 -16.01
N ARG A 47 2.19 -5.43 -15.49
CA ARG A 47 3.48 -6.08 -15.25
C ARG A 47 4.24 -6.34 -16.54
N GLN A 48 3.59 -6.91 -17.56
CA GLN A 48 4.20 -7.13 -18.88
C GLN A 48 4.62 -5.82 -19.56
N ALA A 49 3.83 -4.76 -19.37
CA ALA A 49 4.16 -3.41 -19.83
C ALA A 49 5.22 -2.71 -18.96
N HIS A 50 5.75 -3.36 -17.93
CA HIS A 50 6.67 -2.78 -16.94
C HIS A 50 6.12 -1.52 -16.27
N ALA A 51 4.81 -1.34 -16.21
CA ALA A 51 4.14 -0.20 -15.57
C ALA A 51 4.05 -0.36 -14.05
N LEU A 52 4.13 -1.60 -13.57
CA LEU A 52 4.00 -1.95 -12.16
C LEU A 52 4.87 -3.15 -11.79
N GLU A 53 5.45 -3.11 -10.59
CA GLU A 53 6.18 -4.22 -9.96
C GLU A 53 5.43 -4.67 -8.70
N ILE A 54 5.48 -5.96 -8.37
CA ILE A 54 4.93 -6.51 -7.12
C ILE A 54 6.04 -7.28 -6.42
N GLU A 55 6.31 -6.91 -5.17
CA GLU A 55 7.37 -7.48 -4.35
C GLU A 55 6.78 -7.95 -3.01
N ARG A 56 7.22 -9.10 -2.51
CA ARG A 56 6.96 -9.55 -1.14
C ARG A 56 8.14 -9.13 -0.25
N LEU A 57 7.86 -8.37 0.79
CA LEU A 57 8.86 -7.93 1.77
C LEU A 57 9.05 -8.98 2.88
N GLN A 58 10.08 -8.81 3.69
CA GLN A 58 10.46 -9.74 4.76
C GLN A 58 9.39 -9.89 5.86
N ASP A 59 8.54 -8.88 6.05
CA ASP A 59 7.48 -8.83 7.07
C ASP A 59 6.10 -9.26 6.52
N GLU A 60 6.08 -9.99 5.41
CA GLU A 60 4.89 -10.41 4.67
C GLU A 60 4.10 -9.30 3.97
N THR A 61 4.57 -8.04 4.04
CA THR A 61 3.96 -6.94 3.31
C THR A 61 4.12 -7.14 1.80
N LEU A 62 3.04 -6.90 1.04
CA LEU A 62 3.14 -6.79 -0.42
C LEU A 62 3.36 -5.33 -0.81
N ARG A 63 4.40 -5.07 -1.58
CA ARG A 63 4.70 -3.75 -2.14
C ARG A 63 4.40 -3.75 -3.63
N LEU A 64 3.44 -2.93 -4.03
CA LEU A 64 3.10 -2.68 -5.43
C LEU A 64 3.71 -1.34 -5.82
N ILE A 65 4.68 -1.33 -6.72
CA ILE A 65 5.39 -0.13 -7.15
C ILE A 65 4.81 0.30 -8.49
N VAL A 66 4.11 1.44 -8.49
CA VAL A 66 3.50 2.02 -9.68
C VAL A 66 4.40 3.10 -10.24
N LYS A 67 4.83 2.97 -11.49
CA LYS A 67 5.65 4.00 -12.14
C LYS A 67 4.82 5.25 -12.43
N ASN A 68 5.37 6.43 -12.15
CA ASN A 68 4.64 7.69 -12.24
C ASN A 68 4.26 8.07 -13.67
N ASP A 69 5.08 7.77 -14.67
CA ASP A 69 4.80 8.06 -16.08
C ASP A 69 3.54 7.38 -16.62
N VAL A 70 3.13 6.25 -16.01
CA VAL A 70 1.90 5.54 -16.37
C VAL A 70 0.70 6.01 -15.53
N SER A 71 0.95 6.62 -14.37
CA SER A 71 -0.09 6.95 -13.39
C SER A 71 -0.39 8.44 -13.27
N PHE A 72 0.53 9.34 -13.63
CA PHE A 72 0.37 10.79 -13.51
C PHE A 72 1.09 11.51 -14.67
N ASP A 73 0.52 12.62 -15.15
CA ASP A 73 1.27 13.53 -16.03
C ASP A 73 2.36 14.28 -15.24
N VAL A 74 3.34 14.84 -15.96
CA VAL A 74 4.38 15.71 -15.37
C VAL A 74 3.73 16.87 -14.61
N ASP A 75 4.20 17.12 -13.39
CA ASP A 75 3.68 18.13 -12.45
C ASP A 75 2.18 18.07 -12.14
N LYS A 76 1.52 16.97 -12.49
CA LYS A 76 0.14 16.72 -12.06
C LYS A 76 0.10 15.72 -10.91
N ASP A 77 -0.97 15.85 -10.14
CA ASP A 77 -1.34 14.96 -9.05
C ASP A 77 -2.56 14.09 -9.39
N ASP A 78 -3.27 14.37 -10.48
CA ASP A 78 -4.41 13.55 -10.94
C ASP A 78 -3.97 12.23 -11.57
N VAL A 79 -4.62 11.15 -11.15
CA VAL A 79 -4.38 9.82 -11.74
C VAL A 79 -4.85 9.82 -13.20
N GLN A 80 -3.98 9.39 -14.10
CA GLN A 80 -4.31 9.23 -15.52
C GLN A 80 -5.50 8.29 -15.70
N TYR A 81 -6.42 8.67 -16.59
CA TYR A 81 -7.61 7.89 -16.89
C TYR A 81 -7.30 6.46 -17.35
N SER A 82 -6.19 6.29 -18.10
CA SER A 82 -5.66 5.00 -18.55
C SER A 82 -5.29 4.05 -17.40
N PHE A 83 -4.93 4.59 -16.24
CA PHE A 83 -4.47 3.80 -15.09
C PHE A 83 -5.56 3.51 -14.05
N ARG A 84 -6.69 4.24 -14.10
CA ARG A 84 -7.86 3.98 -13.23
C ARG A 84 -8.35 2.53 -13.26
N PRO A 85 -8.43 1.84 -14.43
CA PRO A 85 -8.81 0.43 -14.45
C PRO A 85 -7.87 -0.48 -13.65
N SER A 86 -6.58 -0.15 -13.60
CA SER A 86 -5.56 -0.90 -12.86
C SER A 86 -5.75 -0.70 -11.35
N LEU A 87 -5.99 0.54 -10.90
CA LEU A 87 -6.36 0.83 -9.50
C LEU A 87 -7.69 0.18 -9.10
N TYR A 88 -8.66 0.11 -10.00
CA TYR A 88 -9.92 -0.61 -9.75
C TYR A 88 -9.66 -2.11 -9.52
N ARG A 89 -8.76 -2.72 -10.30
CA ARG A 89 -8.35 -4.13 -10.09
C ARG A 89 -7.61 -4.33 -8.77
N VAL A 90 -6.70 -3.42 -8.41
CA VAL A 90 -6.07 -3.40 -7.07
C VAL A 90 -7.14 -3.37 -5.97
N GLY A 91 -8.09 -2.44 -6.07
CA GLY A 91 -9.18 -2.30 -5.10
C GLY A 91 -10.02 -3.57 -4.98
N ASN A 92 -10.33 -4.26 -6.09
CA ASN A 92 -11.07 -5.52 -6.06
C ASN A 92 -10.34 -6.64 -5.34
N VAL A 93 -9.03 -6.79 -5.56
CA VAL A 93 -8.21 -7.77 -4.83
C VAL A 93 -8.24 -7.43 -3.33
N VAL A 94 -7.95 -6.19 -2.95
CA VAL A 94 -7.95 -5.75 -1.54
C VAL A 94 -9.31 -5.96 -0.85
N LYS A 95 -10.41 -5.79 -1.57
CA LYS A 95 -11.75 -6.03 -1.02
C LYS A 95 -11.99 -7.51 -0.72
N ARG A 96 -11.49 -8.42 -1.58
CA ARG A 96 -11.59 -9.86 -1.35
C ARG A 96 -10.70 -10.32 -0.20
N TYR A 97 -9.54 -9.70 -0.06
CA TYR A 97 -8.63 -9.91 1.06
C TYR A 97 -8.82 -8.81 2.12
N ASP A 98 -9.90 -8.93 2.89
CA ASP A 98 -10.34 -7.89 3.84
C ASP A 98 -9.51 -7.75 5.13
N GLN A 99 -8.55 -8.64 5.35
CA GLN A 99 -7.68 -8.70 6.53
C GLN A 99 -6.35 -7.96 6.31
N THR A 100 -6.38 -6.88 5.51
CA THR A 100 -5.19 -6.06 5.22
C THR A 100 -5.46 -4.57 5.33
N VAL A 101 -4.40 -3.80 5.58
CA VAL A 101 -4.38 -2.34 5.48
C VAL A 101 -3.48 -1.94 4.34
N ILE A 102 -3.88 -0.96 3.54
CA ILE A 102 -3.07 -0.38 2.47
C ILE A 102 -2.44 0.92 2.97
N HIS A 103 -1.13 1.07 2.79
CA HIS A 103 -0.44 2.36 2.83
C HIS A 103 -0.12 2.79 1.41
N VAL A 104 -0.60 3.95 1.01
CA VAL A 104 -0.32 4.56 -0.29
C VAL A 104 0.70 5.66 -0.08
N ILE A 105 1.90 5.49 -0.64
CA ILE A 105 3.03 6.39 -0.43
C ILE A 105 3.45 6.99 -1.76
N GLY A 106 3.38 8.31 -1.85
CA GLY A 106 3.90 9.04 -3.00
C GLY A 106 5.37 9.39 -2.83
N TYR A 107 6.11 9.33 -3.93
CA TYR A 107 7.49 9.82 -4.04
C TYR A 107 7.65 10.73 -5.25
N SER A 108 8.62 11.64 -5.17
CA SER A 108 9.07 12.52 -6.25
C SER A 108 10.54 12.23 -6.60
N ASP A 109 11.04 12.87 -7.65
CA ASP A 109 12.49 13.00 -7.82
C ASP A 109 13.03 14.22 -7.07
N SER A 110 14.33 14.49 -7.16
CA SER A 110 14.97 15.61 -6.47
C SER A 110 14.91 16.95 -7.22
N THR A 111 13.99 17.12 -8.16
CA THR A 111 13.82 18.38 -8.88
C THR A 111 12.84 19.24 -8.11
N GLY A 112 13.19 20.51 -7.85
CA GLY A 112 12.34 21.43 -7.10
C GLY A 112 12.68 21.50 -5.62
N ALA A 113 11.86 22.20 -4.85
CA ALA A 113 12.06 22.36 -3.41
C ALA A 113 11.54 21.14 -2.64
N ALA A 114 12.27 20.70 -1.60
CA ALA A 114 11.89 19.54 -0.80
C ALA A 114 10.44 19.61 -0.26
N ALA A 115 10.03 20.78 0.26
CA ALA A 115 8.67 20.97 0.77
C ALA A 115 7.60 20.87 -0.34
N TYR A 116 7.91 21.32 -1.55
CA TYR A 116 7.01 21.17 -2.70
C TYR A 116 6.89 19.70 -3.13
N ASN A 117 8.02 18.98 -3.11
CA ASN A 117 8.10 17.57 -3.43
C ASN A 117 7.30 16.70 -2.45
N GLU A 118 7.40 17.00 -1.15
CA GLU A 118 6.61 16.35 -0.10
C GLU A 118 5.10 16.54 -0.33
N ASP A 119 4.67 17.80 -0.52
CA ASP A 119 3.27 18.16 -0.76
C ASP A 119 2.71 17.56 -2.07
N LEU A 120 3.45 17.62 -3.17
CA LEU A 120 3.07 16.98 -4.45
C LEU A 120 2.92 15.46 -4.30
N SER A 121 3.88 14.82 -3.62
CA SER A 121 3.86 13.38 -3.40
C SER A 121 2.67 12.95 -2.53
N TYR A 122 2.31 13.75 -1.52
CA TYR A 122 1.14 13.54 -0.68
C TYR A 122 -0.17 13.68 -1.49
N ARG A 123 -0.32 14.73 -2.32
CA ARG A 123 -1.51 14.90 -3.15
C ARG A 123 -1.73 13.74 -4.13
N ARG A 124 -0.65 13.21 -4.71
CA ARG A 124 -0.72 11.99 -5.54
C ARG A 124 -1.23 10.79 -4.75
N ALA A 125 -0.74 10.59 -3.52
CA ALA A 125 -1.23 9.54 -2.64
C ALA A 125 -2.72 9.72 -2.28
N VAL A 126 -3.18 10.96 -2.05
CA VAL A 126 -4.60 11.29 -1.85
C VAL A 126 -5.44 10.89 -3.06
N ASN A 127 -4.98 11.18 -4.28
CA ASN A 127 -5.72 10.85 -5.48
C ASN A 127 -5.78 9.34 -5.75
N VAL A 128 -4.70 8.59 -5.49
CA VAL A 128 -4.77 7.11 -5.52
C VAL A 128 -5.74 6.57 -4.47
N LYS A 129 -5.71 7.11 -3.24
CA LYS A 129 -6.70 6.74 -2.20
C LYS A 129 -8.14 6.96 -2.68
N ARG A 130 -8.43 8.09 -3.34
CA ARG A 130 -9.77 8.37 -3.89
C ARG A 130 -10.20 7.29 -4.88
N GLU A 131 -9.33 6.90 -5.81
CA GLU A 131 -9.63 5.84 -6.79
C GLU A 131 -9.87 4.48 -6.11
N LEU A 132 -9.11 4.14 -5.07
CA LEU A 132 -9.32 2.91 -4.29
C LEU A 132 -10.64 2.93 -3.52
N VAL A 133 -11.03 4.08 -2.96
CA VAL A 133 -12.33 4.26 -2.31
C VAL A 133 -13.47 4.14 -3.33
N LEU A 134 -13.32 4.71 -4.54
CA LEU A 134 -14.28 4.55 -5.63
C LEU A 134 -14.41 3.09 -6.09
N ALA A 135 -13.32 2.31 -6.02
CA ALA A 135 -13.36 0.87 -6.23
C ALA A 135 -14.05 0.09 -5.09
N GLY A 136 -14.40 0.77 -3.99
CA GLY A 136 -15.12 0.24 -2.84
C GLY A 136 -14.24 -0.29 -1.71
N VAL A 137 -12.96 0.09 -1.66
CA VAL A 137 -12.11 -0.20 -0.50
C VAL A 137 -12.53 0.73 0.65
N PRO A 138 -12.81 0.20 1.87
CA PRO A 138 -13.15 1.02 3.02
C PRO A 138 -12.04 2.03 3.34
N GLU A 139 -12.40 3.30 3.53
CA GLU A 139 -11.43 4.36 3.79
C GLU A 139 -10.58 4.11 5.04
N SER A 140 -11.15 3.45 6.06
CA SER A 140 -10.46 3.07 7.30
C SER A 140 -9.28 2.11 7.08
N ARG A 141 -9.26 1.39 5.95
CA ARG A 141 -8.18 0.47 5.56
C ARG A 141 -7.10 1.13 4.71
N ILE A 142 -7.21 2.44 4.43
CA ILE A 142 -6.25 3.16 3.57
C ILE A 142 -5.55 4.25 4.37
N ARG A 143 -4.22 4.17 4.42
CA ARG A 143 -3.32 5.20 4.96
C ARG A 143 -2.59 5.85 3.79
N ILE A 144 -2.27 7.13 3.94
CA ILE A 144 -1.60 7.92 2.90
C ILE A 144 -0.39 8.63 3.50
N GLU A 145 0.68 8.73 2.73
CA GLU A 145 1.90 9.46 3.10
C GLU A 145 2.53 10.07 1.83
N GLY A 146 3.12 11.25 1.96
CA GLY A 146 3.98 11.84 0.95
C GLY A 146 5.41 11.84 1.48
N ARG A 147 6.32 11.20 0.76
CA ARG A 147 7.74 11.08 1.18
C ARG A 147 8.69 11.92 0.33
N GLY A 148 8.16 12.72 -0.61
CA GLY A 148 8.95 13.56 -1.50
C GLY A 148 10.07 12.78 -2.17
N GLU A 149 11.28 13.35 -2.17
CA GLU A 149 12.48 12.77 -2.80
C GLU A 149 13.25 11.76 -1.92
N THR A 150 12.72 11.45 -0.74
CA THR A 150 13.36 10.48 0.16
C THR A 150 13.29 9.07 -0.43
N GLU A 151 14.16 8.18 0.07
CA GLU A 151 14.18 6.77 -0.32
C GLU A 151 14.27 6.57 -1.86
N PRO A 152 15.25 7.19 -2.56
CA PRO A 152 15.36 7.07 -4.01
C PRO A 152 15.67 5.63 -4.43
N ARG A 153 14.97 5.12 -5.45
CA ARG A 153 15.27 3.80 -6.06
C ARG A 153 16.45 3.87 -7.04
N ALA A 154 16.76 5.05 -7.56
CA ALA A 154 17.83 5.25 -8.52
C ALA A 154 18.49 6.62 -8.35
N SER A 155 19.61 6.82 -9.05
CA SER A 155 20.35 8.09 -9.00
C SER A 155 19.50 9.25 -9.52
N ASN A 156 19.30 10.27 -8.68
CA ASN A 156 18.70 11.54 -9.09
C ASN A 156 19.60 12.34 -10.07
N GLY A 157 20.87 11.95 -10.23
CA GLY A 157 21.81 12.58 -11.14
C GLY A 157 21.50 12.34 -12.63
N THR A 158 20.69 11.33 -12.97
CA THR A 158 20.35 11.01 -14.37
C THR A 158 18.86 11.17 -14.66
N PRO A 159 18.46 11.57 -15.88
CA PRO A 159 17.04 11.65 -16.25
C PRO A 159 16.30 10.32 -16.06
N ALA A 160 16.95 9.21 -16.40
CA ALA A 160 16.39 7.87 -16.24
C ALA A 160 16.19 7.50 -14.76
N GLY A 161 17.15 7.82 -13.88
CA GLY A 161 17.00 7.55 -12.45
C GLY A 161 15.94 8.42 -11.79
N ARG A 162 15.82 9.70 -12.18
CA ARG A 162 14.70 10.56 -11.75
C ARG A 162 13.34 10.00 -12.17
N GLN A 163 13.23 9.46 -13.38
CA GLN A 163 11.99 8.80 -13.82
C GLN A 163 11.61 7.61 -12.94
N GLN A 164 12.58 6.81 -12.50
CA GLN A 164 12.32 5.70 -11.58
C GLN A 164 11.95 6.18 -10.17
N ASN A 165 12.45 7.35 -9.74
CA ASN A 165 12.15 7.89 -8.42
C ASN A 165 10.74 8.47 -8.32
N ARG A 166 10.21 9.04 -9.43
CA ARG A 166 8.80 9.43 -9.53
C ARG A 166 7.94 8.17 -9.55
N ARG A 167 7.26 7.88 -8.44
CA ARG A 167 6.43 6.67 -8.29
C ARG A 167 5.42 6.82 -7.15
N VAL A 168 4.43 5.95 -7.16
CA VAL A 168 3.56 5.72 -6.00
C VAL A 168 3.67 4.25 -5.63
N GLU A 169 3.81 3.97 -4.35
CA GLU A 169 3.91 2.61 -3.83
C GLU A 169 2.72 2.30 -2.94
N LEU A 170 2.14 1.12 -3.12
CA LEU A 170 1.08 0.60 -2.27
C LEU A 170 1.64 -0.55 -1.45
N PHE A 171 1.66 -0.39 -0.13
CA PHE A 171 2.06 -1.43 0.80
C PHE A 171 0.82 -2.06 1.42
N VAL A 172 0.57 -3.31 1.10
CA VAL A 172 -0.56 -4.09 1.60
C VAL A 172 -0.07 -4.95 2.76
N LYS A 173 -0.42 -4.53 3.98
CA LYS A 173 0.05 -5.13 5.23
C LYS A 173 -1.04 -6.01 5.86
N PRO A 174 -0.75 -7.26 6.23
CA PRO A 174 -1.72 -8.12 6.92
C PRO A 174 -2.05 -7.61 8.32
N VAL A 175 -3.32 -7.73 8.71
CA VAL A 175 -3.77 -7.55 10.09
C VAL A 175 -3.57 -8.87 10.82
N ILE A 176 -2.62 -8.93 11.74
CA ILE A 176 -2.22 -10.15 12.44
C ILE A 176 -2.84 -10.17 13.83
N GLN A 177 -3.46 -11.29 14.22
CA GLN A 177 -4.08 -11.44 15.53
C GLN A 177 -3.04 -11.33 16.64
N GLY A 178 -3.26 -10.42 17.58
CA GLY A 178 -2.32 -10.11 18.67
C GLY A 178 -1.16 -9.19 18.27
N ASN A 179 -1.10 -8.76 17.00
CA ASN A 179 -0.16 -7.75 16.51
C ASN A 179 -0.85 -6.87 15.44
N GLU A 180 -2.05 -6.39 15.72
CA GLU A 180 -2.87 -5.64 14.77
C GLU A 180 -2.24 -4.29 14.42
N GLN A 181 -1.48 -3.71 15.36
CA GLN A 181 -0.78 -2.42 15.17
C GLN A 181 0.20 -2.46 14.00
N PHE A 182 0.82 -3.61 13.73
CA PHE A 182 1.72 -3.80 12.61
C PHE A 182 1.12 -3.31 11.29
N ALA A 183 -0.16 -3.61 11.02
CA ALA A 183 -0.81 -3.23 9.78
C ALA A 183 -0.97 -1.70 9.63
N TYR A 184 -1.01 -0.97 10.74
CA TYR A 184 -1.28 0.48 10.78
C TYR A 184 -0.02 1.33 10.93
N GLU A 185 1.10 0.74 11.33
CA GLU A 185 2.39 1.41 11.33
C GLU A 185 2.86 1.70 9.89
N PRO A 186 3.44 2.88 9.62
CA PRO A 186 4.02 3.20 8.32
C PRO A 186 5.02 2.10 7.89
N PRO A 187 5.02 1.70 6.61
CA PRO A 187 5.98 0.71 6.12
C PRO A 187 7.39 1.27 6.21
N ARG A 188 8.32 0.41 6.65
CA ARG A 188 9.74 0.72 6.68
C ARG A 188 10.32 0.49 5.29
N TYR A 189 11.22 1.36 4.88
CA TYR A 189 12.02 1.14 3.70
C TYR A 189 13.19 0.23 4.06
N TYR A 190 13.35 -0.87 3.33
CA TYR A 190 14.40 -1.88 3.54
C TYR A 190 15.49 -1.74 2.49
#